data_AF-A0A2P4S623-F1
#
_entry.id   AF-A0A2P4S623-F1
#
_cell.length_a   1.000
_cell.length_b   1.000
_cell.length_c   1.000
_cell.angle_alpha   90.00
_cell.angle_beta   90.00
_cell.angle_gamma   90.00
#
_symmetry.space_group_name_H-M   'P 1'
#
loop_
_entity.id
_entity.type
_entity.pdbx_description
1 polymer ?
#
loop_
_entity_poly.entity_id
_entity_poly.type
_entity_poly.pdbx_seq_one_letter_code
_entity_poly.pdbx_strand_id
1 'polypeptide(L)'
;MCNSVLLAGTFSLWCHPKFEDRCQSVVEFIKRAIMHSKNGKFLYFLRSRVPGLPPTPVQLLYPVSRFSNVKSLQHLCRFRIRQLVRIDHIPELPLPK
;
A
#
# COMPACT_ATOMS: atom_id res chain seq x y z
N MET A 1 8.15 -8.63 -3.76
CA MET A 1 7.44 -7.52 -3.09
C MET A 1 6.79 -6.72 -4.19
N CYS A 2 5.46 -6.76 -4.27
CA CYS A 2 4.75 -5.88 -5.18
C CYS A 2 4.69 -4.49 -4.53
N ASN A 3 5.60 -3.60 -4.93
CA ASN A 3 5.54 -2.21 -4.48
C ASN A 3 4.29 -1.56 -5.10
N SER A 4 3.36 -1.09 -4.27
CA SER A 4 2.28 -0.21 -4.71
C SER A 4 2.87 1.17 -4.95
N VAL A 5 2.57 1.79 -6.10
CA VAL A 5 3.06 3.13 -6.42
C VAL A 5 1.90 4.07 -6.68
N LEU A 6 2.04 5.29 -6.16
CA LEU A 6 1.18 6.42 -6.45
C LEU A 6 1.68 7.07 -7.75
N LEU A 7 0.99 6.87 -8.86
CA LEU A 7 1.27 7.53 -10.14
C LEU A 7 0.12 8.49 -10.46
N ALA A 8 0.43 9.77 -10.65
CA ALA A 8 -0.54 10.81 -10.99
C ALA A 8 -1.78 10.84 -10.06
N GLY A 9 -1.58 10.64 -8.76
CA GLY A 9 -2.66 10.61 -7.77
C GLY A 9 -3.44 9.28 -7.68
N THR A 10 -3.08 8.26 -8.47
CA THR A 10 -3.75 6.96 -8.49
C THR A 10 -2.87 5.81 -8.02
N PHE A 11 -3.48 4.80 -7.42
CA PHE A 11 -2.81 3.62 -6.85
C PHE A 11 -2.85 2.44 -7.83
N SER A 12 -1.70 1.81 -8.05
CA SER A 12 -1.55 0.60 -8.88
C SER A 12 -0.34 -0.26 -8.46
N LEU A 13 -0.27 -1.50 -8.95
CA LEU A 13 0.91 -2.37 -8.80
C LEU A 13 1.96 -1.95 -9.83
N TRP A 14 3.23 -1.82 -9.41
CA TRP A 14 4.33 -1.41 -10.30
C TRP A 14 4.47 -2.24 -11.59
N CYS A 15 4.03 -3.51 -11.55
CA CYS A 15 4.17 -4.45 -12.66
C CYS A 15 2.99 -4.42 -13.65
N HIS A 16 2.01 -3.53 -13.48
CA HIS A 16 0.84 -3.42 -14.38
C HIS A 16 0.51 -1.95 -14.69
N PRO A 17 1.00 -1.40 -15.81
CA PRO A 17 0.75 -0.01 -16.19
C PRO A 17 -0.61 0.20 -16.88
N LYS A 18 -1.47 -0.82 -16.97
CA LYS A 18 -2.79 -0.70 -17.63
C LYS A 18 -3.67 0.30 -16.87
N PHE A 19 -4.22 1.26 -17.59
CA PHE A 19 -4.97 2.40 -17.03
C PHE A 19 -6.24 1.97 -16.27
N GLU A 20 -6.82 0.83 -16.63
CA GLU A 20 -8.06 0.28 -16.04
C GLU A 20 -7.95 -0.14 -14.57
N ASP A 21 -6.75 -0.48 -14.09
CA ASP A 21 -6.56 -0.94 -12.71
C ASP A 21 -6.09 0.17 -11.76
N ARG A 22 -6.10 1.44 -12.22
CA ARG A 22 -5.82 2.61 -11.38
C ARG A 22 -7.01 2.90 -10.47
N CYS A 23 -6.73 3.05 -9.18
CA CYS A 23 -7.74 3.42 -8.17
C CYS A 23 -7.44 4.78 -7.57
N GLN A 24 -8.47 5.52 -7.17
CA GLN A 24 -8.32 6.85 -6.57
C GLN A 24 -7.94 6.78 -5.08
N SER A 25 -8.17 5.64 -4.43
CA SER A 25 -7.80 5.40 -3.04
C SER A 25 -7.09 4.07 -2.82
N VAL A 26 -6.22 4.02 -1.81
CA VAL A 26 -5.58 2.77 -1.35
C VAL A 26 -6.63 1.72 -0.97
N VAL A 27 -7.75 2.15 -0.38
CA VAL A 27 -8.82 1.23 0.06
C VAL A 27 -9.49 0.56 -1.13
N GLU A 28 -9.84 1.34 -2.16
CA GLU A 28 -10.41 0.81 -3.40
C GLU A 28 -9.43 -0.13 -4.09
N PHE A 29 -8.14 0.26 -4.17
CA PHE A 29 -7.08 -0.56 -4.71
C PHE A 29 -6.97 -1.91 -4.01
N ILE A 30 -6.92 -1.93 -2.66
CA ILE A 30 -6.83 -3.18 -1.88
C ILE A 30 -8.06 -4.06 -2.12
N LYS A 31 -9.27 -3.48 -2.10
CA LYS A 31 -10.51 -4.22 -2.36
C LYS A 31 -10.51 -4.87 -3.74
N ARG A 32 -10.12 -4.11 -4.78
CA ARG A 32 -10.03 -4.61 -6.16
C ARG A 32 -8.96 -5.68 -6.31
N ALA A 33 -7.80 -5.50 -5.66
CA ALA A 33 -6.71 -6.48 -5.65
C ALA A 33 -7.15 -7.82 -5.04
N ILE A 34 -7.88 -7.80 -3.90
CA ILE A 34 -8.44 -8.99 -3.27
C ILE A 34 -9.47 -9.67 -4.19
N MET A 35 -10.39 -8.90 -4.78
CA MET A 35 -11.40 -9.43 -5.70
C MET A 35 -10.76 -10.13 -6.90
N HIS A 36 -9.77 -9.51 -7.53
CA HIS A 36 -9.06 -10.11 -8.66
C HIS A 36 -8.19 -11.30 -8.27
N SER A 37 -7.67 -11.33 -7.05
CA SER A 37 -6.97 -12.50 -6.51
C SER A 37 -7.89 -13.72 -6.40
N LYS A 38 -9.15 -13.50 -5.97
CA LYS A 38 -10.14 -14.57 -5.82
C LYS A 38 -10.64 -15.09 -7.18
N ASN A 39 -10.85 -14.18 -8.12
CA ASN A 39 -11.34 -14.52 -9.46
C ASN A 39 -10.24 -15.05 -10.39
N GLY A 40 -8.99 -15.16 -9.93
CA GLY A 40 -7.85 -15.62 -10.74
C GLY A 40 -7.38 -14.65 -11.82
N LYS A 41 -7.97 -13.44 -11.91
CA LYS A 41 -7.56 -12.40 -12.87
C LYS A 41 -6.13 -11.93 -12.60
N PHE A 42 -5.71 -11.90 -11.34
CA PHE A 42 -4.34 -11.57 -10.95
C PHE A 42 -3.73 -12.63 -10.04
N LEU A 43 -2.49 -13.02 -10.36
CA LEU A 43 -1.66 -13.92 -9.56
C LEU A 43 -0.64 -13.10 -8.76
N TYR A 44 -0.55 -13.41 -7.47
CA TYR A 44 0.39 -12.77 -6.55
C TYR A 44 1.43 -13.79 -6.12
N PHE A 45 2.68 -13.35 -6.01
CA PHE A 45 3.79 -14.22 -5.63
C PHE A 45 4.58 -13.63 -4.46
N LEU A 46 4.85 -14.46 -3.47
CA LEU A 46 5.82 -14.13 -2.43
C LEU A 46 7.23 -14.37 -2.97
N ARG A 47 8.12 -13.39 -2.76
CA ARG A 47 9.53 -13.53 -3.09
C ARG A 47 10.16 -14.53 -2.13
N SER A 48 10.76 -15.60 -2.67
CA SER A 48 11.59 -16.52 -1.88
C SER A 48 12.76 -15.75 -1.24
N ARG A 49 13.02 -16.00 0.04
CA ARG A 49 14.20 -15.47 0.74
C ARG A 49 15.46 -16.29 0.44
N VAL A 50 15.30 -17.50 -0.10
CA VAL A 50 16.39 -18.41 -0.43
C VAL A 50 16.68 -18.32 -1.94
N PRO A 51 17.93 -18.03 -2.34
CA PRO A 51 18.35 -18.02 -3.73
C PRO A 51 18.07 -19.38 -4.42
N GLY A 52 17.55 -19.36 -5.64
CA GLY A 52 17.29 -20.57 -6.43
C GLY A 52 15.91 -21.20 -6.24
N LEU A 53 15.14 -20.81 -5.21
CA LEU A 53 13.76 -21.28 -5.04
C LEU A 53 12.76 -20.42 -5.83
N PRO A 54 11.77 -21.04 -6.51
CA PRO A 54 10.75 -20.31 -7.23
C PRO A 54 9.86 -19.49 -6.28
N PRO A 55 9.29 -18.36 -6.74
CA PRO A 55 8.31 -17.60 -5.97
C PRO A 55 7.06 -18.44 -5.64
N THR A 56 6.54 -18.31 -4.43
CA THR A 56 5.35 -19.06 -4.00
C THR A 56 4.07 -18.30 -4.38
N PRO A 57 3.13 -18.91 -5.11
CA PRO A 57 1.84 -18.27 -5.40
C PRO A 57 1.04 -18.08 -4.12
N VAL A 58 0.38 -16.93 -3.99
CA VAL A 58 -0.46 -16.59 -2.83
C VAL A 58 -1.78 -15.96 -3.26
N GLN A 59 -2.79 -16.12 -2.41
CA GLN A 59 -4.07 -15.45 -2.54
C GLN A 59 -4.24 -14.35 -1.49
N LEU A 60 -4.78 -13.21 -1.90
CA LEU A 60 -5.16 -12.14 -0.99
C LEU A 60 -6.54 -12.45 -0.40
N LEU A 61 -6.60 -12.66 0.92
CA LEU A 61 -7.82 -13.10 1.61
C LEU A 61 -8.59 -11.94 2.27
N TYR A 62 -8.05 -11.43 3.39
CA TYR A 62 -8.65 -10.36 4.17
C TYR A 62 -7.57 -9.40 4.70
N PRO A 63 -7.89 -8.10 4.86
CA PRO A 63 -6.98 -7.17 5.49
C PRO A 63 -6.85 -7.50 6.98
N VAL A 64 -5.62 -7.49 7.48
CA VAL A 64 -5.34 -7.67 8.91
C VAL A 64 -5.24 -6.31 9.58
N SER A 65 -5.97 -6.14 10.68
CA SER A 65 -5.91 -4.90 11.48
C SER A 65 -4.49 -4.67 12.00
N ARG A 66 -4.02 -3.43 11.89
CA ARG A 66 -2.73 -3.02 12.47
C ARG A 66 -2.85 -2.43 13.88
N PHE A 67 -4.05 -2.42 14.45
CA PHE A 67 -4.33 -1.95 15.81
C PHE A 67 -3.97 -2.96 16.90
N SER A 68 -3.45 -4.14 16.52
CA SER A 68 -2.99 -5.15 17.49
C SER A 68 -1.83 -4.67 18.37
N ASN A 69 -1.06 -3.68 17.92
CA ASN A 69 -0.03 -3.02 18.70
C ASN A 69 -0.22 -1.51 18.66
N VAL A 70 -0.32 -0.88 19.83
CA VAL A 70 -0.40 0.58 19.96
C VAL A 70 0.87 1.21 19.40
N LYS A 71 0.72 2.12 18.43
CA LYS A 71 1.86 2.88 17.88
C LYS A 71 2.32 3.92 18.90
N SER A 72 3.58 4.33 18.81
CA SER A 72 4.10 5.41 19.67
C SER A 72 3.27 6.68 19.50
N LEU A 73 3.17 7.49 20.56
CA LEU A 73 2.50 8.78 20.50
C LEU A 73 3.07 9.66 19.38
N GLN A 74 4.39 9.66 19.20
CA GLN A 74 5.04 10.38 18.10
C GLN A 74 4.52 9.95 16.72
N HIS A 75 4.29 8.65 16.50
CA HIS A 75 3.72 8.16 15.25
C HIS A 75 2.28 8.65 15.06
N LEU A 76 1.46 8.60 16.11
CA LEU A 76 0.07 9.07 16.07
C LEU A 76 -0.01 10.58 15.80
N CYS A 77 0.84 11.38 16.45
CA CYS A 77 0.96 12.81 16.17
C CYS A 77 1.39 13.08 14.73
N ARG A 78 2.43 12.39 14.24
CA ARG A 78 2.89 12.50 12.84
C ARG A 78 1.78 12.13 11.87
N PHE A 79 1.02 11.07 12.16
CA PHE A 79 -0.12 10.66 11.33
C PHE A 79 -1.18 11.76 11.29
N ARG A 80 -1.55 12.33 12.45
CA ARG A 80 -2.56 13.39 12.52
C ARG A 80 -2.13 14.66 11.79
N ILE A 81 -0.88 15.08 11.94
CA ILE A 81 -0.32 16.25 11.24
C ILE A 81 -0.43 16.06 9.72
N ARG A 82 -0.05 14.88 9.19
CA ARG A 82 -0.10 14.59 7.75
C ARG A 82 -1.52 14.46 7.19
N GLN A 83 -2.53 14.29 8.03
CA GLN A 83 -3.94 14.35 7.61
C GLN A 83 -4.44 15.80 7.45
N LEU A 84 -3.87 16.73 8.23
CA LEU A 84 -4.29 18.13 8.26
C LEU A 84 -3.45 19.01 7.31
N VAL A 85 -2.19 18.64 7.12
CA VAL A 85 -1.21 19.44 6.39
C VAL A 85 -0.73 18.65 5.18
N ARG A 86 -0.81 19.27 4.00
CA ARG A 86 -0.24 18.71 2.77
C ARG A 86 1.26 18.54 2.92
N ILE A 87 1.82 17.52 2.28
CA ILE A 87 3.25 17.20 2.38
C ILE A 87 4.15 18.38 2.02
N ASP A 88 3.71 19.19 1.05
CA ASP A 88 4.44 20.36 0.55
C ASP A 88 4.55 21.47 1.60
N HIS A 89 3.61 21.57 2.55
CA HIS A 89 3.59 22.59 3.61
C HIS A 89 4.18 22.07 4.93
N ILE A 90 4.56 20.79 5.02
CA ILE A 90 5.21 20.24 6.23
C ILE A 90 6.48 21.02 6.62
N PRO A 91 7.35 21.46 5.68
CA PRO A 91 8.55 22.24 6.00
C PRO A 91 8.27 23.60 6.63
N GLU A 92 7.05 24.14 6.48
CA GLU A 92 6.64 25.44 7.02
C GLU A 92 6.14 25.34 8.46
N LEU A 93 5.93 24.12 8.97
CA LEU A 93 5.49 23.92 10.34
C LEU A 93 6.60 24.34 11.33
N PRO A 94 6.24 24.91 12.49
CA PRO A 94 7.20 25.28 13.54
C PRO A 94 7.70 24.03 14.28
N LEU A 95 8.30 23.10 13.55
CA LEU A 95 8.91 21.88 14.04
C LEU A 95 10.43 22.01 13.96
N PRO A 96 11.18 21.44 14.91
CA PRO A 96 12.64 21.38 14.83
C PRO A 96 13.08 20.62 13.57
N LYS A 97 14.19 21.07 12.96
CA LYS A 97 14.81 20.41 11.80
C LYS A 97 15.55 19.14 12.20
#